data_AF-A0A935Y6D2-F1
#
_entry.id   AF-A0A935Y6D2-F1
#
_cell.length_a   1.000
_cell.length_b   1.000
_cell.length_c   1.000
_cell.angle_alpha   90.00
_cell.angle_beta   90.00
_cell.angle_gamma   90.00
#
_symmetry.space_group_name_H-M   'P 1'
#
loop_
_entity.id
_entity.type
_entity.pdbx_description
1 polymer ?
#
loop_
_entity_poly.entity_id
_entity_poly.type
_entity_poly.pdbx_seq_one_letter_code
_entity_poly.pdbx_strand_id
1 'polypeptide(L)'
;MPCEGEERTIEMTLGDNNVLISSSAIFVRDPDNYDYTLRIDFTEAVPSAVYSDARNEKYKRLVATGIVEGFDQYVHETCTRSYLFKVNDPSKFKLLEH
;
A
#
# COMPACT_ATOMS: atom_id res chain seq x y z
N MET A 1 -16.91 3.62 1.84
CA MET A 1 -16.57 4.04 0.44
C MET A 1 -17.20 3.05 -0.54
N PRO A 2 -17.39 3.38 -1.84
CA PRO A 2 -18.07 2.49 -2.79
C PRO A 2 -17.43 1.11 -2.96
N CYS A 3 -16.13 0.99 -2.68
CA CYS A 3 -15.33 -0.23 -2.89
C CYS A 3 -15.03 -1.01 -1.59
N GLU A 4 -15.57 -0.56 -0.46
CA GLU A 4 -15.24 -1.11 0.86
C GLU A 4 -15.79 -2.54 1.05
N GLY A 5 -14.97 -3.45 1.58
CA GLY A 5 -15.30 -4.86 1.74
C GLY A 5 -15.07 -5.73 0.49
N GLU A 6 -14.70 -5.12 -0.64
CA GLU A 6 -14.44 -5.85 -1.89
C GLU A 6 -12.96 -6.18 -2.06
N GLU A 7 -12.67 -7.33 -2.66
CA GLU A 7 -11.32 -7.63 -3.13
C GLU A 7 -11.02 -6.81 -4.39
N ARG A 8 -9.95 -6.00 -4.32
CA ARG A 8 -9.52 -5.15 -5.43
C ARG A 8 -8.02 -5.30 -5.66
N THR A 9 -7.64 -5.18 -6.92
CA THR A 9 -6.24 -5.07 -7.32
C THR A 9 -5.91 -3.62 -7.60
N ILE A 10 -4.78 -3.19 -7.06
CA ILE A 10 -4.20 -1.87 -7.28
C ILE A 10 -2.81 -2.02 -7.87
N GLU A 11 -2.47 -1.07 -8.74
CA GLU A 11 -1.14 -0.91 -9.28
C GLU A 11 -0.71 0.53 -8.97
N MET A 12 0.48 0.68 -8.40
CA MET A 12 1.01 1.98 -8.00
C MET A 12 2.45 2.15 -8.43
N THR A 13 2.80 3.39 -8.77
CA THR A 13 4.18 3.78 -9.06
C THR A 13 4.93 4.04 -7.77
N LEU A 14 6.14 3.50 -7.68
CA LEU A 14 7.08 3.68 -6.58
C LEU A 14 8.15 4.70 -6.99
N GLY A 15 8.44 5.61 -6.08
CA GLY A 15 9.52 6.58 -6.16
C GLY A 15 10.16 6.78 -4.78
N ASP A 16 11.39 7.28 -4.76
CA ASP A 16 12.28 7.22 -3.58
C ASP A 16 11.73 7.92 -2.32
N ASN A 17 10.71 8.78 -2.48
CA ASN A 17 10.09 9.55 -1.39
C ASN A 17 8.60 9.27 -1.16
N ASN A 18 7.98 8.37 -1.94
CA ASN A 18 6.55 8.10 -1.80
C ASN A 18 6.24 6.77 -1.09
N VAL A 19 7.26 5.96 -0.76
CA VAL A 19 7.11 4.68 -0.03
C VAL A 19 7.69 4.77 1.37
N LEU A 20 6.87 4.45 2.38
CA LEU A 20 7.28 4.22 3.76
C LEU A 20 6.94 2.79 4.16
N ILE A 21 7.89 2.06 4.73
CA ILE A 21 7.68 0.71 5.27
C ILE A 21 7.66 0.79 6.80
N SER A 22 6.64 0.22 7.43
CA SER A 22 6.55 0.13 8.89
C SER A 22 6.04 -1.25 9.30
N SER A 23 6.86 -2.01 10.03
CA SER A 23 6.54 -3.36 10.50
C SER A 23 6.00 -4.26 9.38
N SER A 24 4.69 -4.56 9.39
CA SER A 24 3.98 -5.38 8.41
C SER A 24 3.12 -4.56 7.45
N ALA A 25 3.48 -3.30 7.21
CA ALA A 25 2.71 -2.41 6.34
C ALA A 25 3.60 -1.62 5.39
N ILE A 26 3.10 -1.41 4.17
CA ILE A 26 3.60 -0.40 3.25
C ILE A 26 2.62 0.75 3.21
N PHE A 27 3.15 1.96 3.28
CA PHE A 27 2.44 3.19 3.03
C PHE A 27 2.95 3.78 1.73
N VAL A 28 2.05 4.00 0.79
CA VAL A 28 2.35 4.67 -0.48
C VAL A 28 1.61 5.99 -0.50
N ARG A 29 2.35 7.09 -0.58
CA ARG A 29 1.78 8.42 -0.77
C ARG A 29 1.53 8.63 -2.25
N ASP A 30 0.35 9.12 -2.59
CA ASP A 30 0.10 9.62 -3.94
C ASP A 30 0.83 10.97 -4.11
N PRO A 31 1.81 11.10 -5.03
CA PRO A 31 2.54 12.35 -5.24
C PRO A 31 1.65 13.47 -5.79
N ASP A 32 0.56 13.14 -6.49
CA ASP A 32 -0.40 14.10 -7.02
C ASP A 32 -1.48 14.45 -5.99
N ASN A 33 -1.59 13.66 -4.92
CA ASN A 33 -2.59 13.84 -3.89
C ASN A 33 -2.07 13.49 -2.49
N TYR A 34 -1.39 14.46 -1.86
CA TYR A 34 -0.76 14.32 -0.54
C TYR A 34 -1.73 13.91 0.58
N ASP A 35 -3.03 14.14 0.41
CA ASP A 35 -4.08 13.78 1.36
C ASP A 35 -4.44 12.29 1.32
N TYR A 36 -4.03 11.56 0.26
CA TYR A 36 -4.33 10.14 0.10
C TYR A 36 -3.05 9.33 0.30
N THR A 37 -3.05 8.58 1.40
CA THR A 37 -2.04 7.54 1.63
C THR A 37 -2.72 6.20 1.46
N LEU A 38 -2.19 5.38 0.56
CA LEU A 38 -2.55 3.97 0.53
C LEU A 38 -1.79 3.25 1.65
N ARG A 39 -2.50 2.49 2.47
CA ARG A 39 -1.89 1.54 3.39
C ARG A 39 -2.12 0.12 2.90
N ILE A 40 -1.07 -0.68 2.80
CA ILE A 40 -1.13 -2.11 2.50
C ILE A 40 -0.68 -2.84 3.76
N ASP A 41 -1.59 -3.56 4.42
CA ASP A 41 -1.29 -4.39 5.58
C ASP A 41 -1.07 -5.84 5.15
N PHE A 42 0.07 -6.38 5.57
CA PHE A 42 0.42 -7.77 5.39
C PHE A 42 0.09 -8.55 6.67
N THR A 43 -0.59 -9.69 6.52
CA THR A 43 -0.80 -10.62 7.63
C THR A 43 0.49 -11.38 7.95
N GLU A 44 0.53 -12.08 9.09
CA GLU A 44 1.66 -12.94 9.49
C GLU A 44 2.00 -14.04 8.46
N ALA A 45 1.07 -14.36 7.57
CA ALA A 45 1.28 -15.33 6.50
C ALA A 45 2.17 -14.80 5.35
N VAL A 46 2.40 -13.49 5.27
CA VAL A 46 3.24 -12.86 4.25
C VAL A 46 4.62 -12.51 4.82
N PRO A 47 5.70 -13.18 4.39
CA PRO A 47 7.05 -12.92 4.89
C PRO A 47 7.50 -11.49 4.58
N SER A 48 8.24 -10.86 5.50
CA SER A 48 8.75 -9.49 5.31
C SER A 48 9.65 -9.33 4.08
N ALA A 49 10.36 -10.39 3.69
CA ALA A 49 11.17 -10.44 2.48
C ALA A 49 10.38 -10.14 1.19
N VAL A 50 9.06 -10.34 1.19
CA VAL A 50 8.20 -10.09 0.01
C VAL A 50 8.02 -8.59 -0.26
N TYR A 51 8.05 -7.76 0.79
CA TYR A 51 7.72 -6.34 0.72
C TYR A 51 8.85 -5.42 1.23
N SER A 52 9.89 -5.97 1.85
CA SER A 52 11.03 -5.21 2.39
C SER A 52 11.77 -4.39 1.34
N ASP A 53 11.79 -4.88 0.10
CA ASP A 53 12.51 -4.24 -0.99
C ASP A 53 11.68 -3.18 -1.72
N ALA A 54 10.48 -2.82 -1.24
CA ALA A 54 9.63 -1.82 -1.90
C ALA A 54 10.26 -0.41 -1.99
N ARG A 55 11.34 -0.13 -1.25
CA ARG A 55 12.13 1.11 -1.36
C ARG A 55 13.37 0.99 -2.24
N ASN A 56 13.65 -0.19 -2.79
CA ASN A 56 14.78 -0.40 -3.66
C ASN A 56 14.49 0.27 -5.01
N GLU A 57 15.41 1.13 -5.47
CA GLU A 57 15.30 1.89 -6.72
C GLU A 57 15.06 1.00 -7.95
N LYS A 58 15.42 -0.29 -7.87
CA LYS A 58 15.15 -1.30 -8.88
C LYS A 58 13.65 -1.46 -9.17
N TYR A 59 12.79 -1.33 -8.16
CA TYR A 59 11.36 -1.51 -8.31
C TYR A 59 10.68 -0.16 -8.56
N LYS A 60 9.91 -0.09 -9.65
CA LYS A 60 9.19 1.11 -10.09
C LYS A 60 7.70 1.02 -9.87
N ARG A 61 7.16 -0.19 -9.68
CA ARG A 61 5.75 -0.40 -9.42
C ARG A 61 5.53 -1.47 -8.36
N LEU A 62 4.42 -1.34 -7.64
CA LEU A 62 3.84 -2.44 -6.87
C LEU A 62 2.46 -2.80 -7.40
N VAL A 63 2.12 -4.07 -7.27
CA VAL A 63 0.77 -4.59 -7.50
C VAL A 63 0.35 -5.30 -6.22
N ALA A 64 -0.81 -4.94 -5.69
CA ALA A 64 -1.39 -5.58 -4.51
C ALA A 64 -2.86 -5.92 -4.76
N THR A 65 -3.27 -7.13 -4.40
CA THR A 65 -4.66 -7.55 -4.37
C THR A 65 -5.06 -7.82 -2.93
N GLY A 66 -6.11 -7.15 -2.47
CA GLY A 66 -6.56 -7.29 -1.09
C GLY A 66 -7.97 -6.75 -0.88
N ILE A 67 -8.49 -6.97 0.32
CA ILE A 67 -9.78 -6.43 0.73
C ILE A 67 -9.60 -4.96 1.07
N VAL A 68 -10.42 -4.11 0.44
CA VAL A 68 -10.40 -2.66 0.68
C VAL A 68 -11.18 -2.33 1.95
N GLU A 69 -10.54 -1.62 2.86
CA GLU A 69 -11.16 -1.04 4.04
C GLU A 69 -10.92 0.47 4.06
N GLY A 70 -11.86 1.21 4.65
CA GLY A 70 -11.61 2.62 4.95
C GLY A 70 -10.83 2.72 6.25
N PHE A 71 -9.81 3.56 6.30
CA PHE A 71 -9.20 3.97 7.55
C PHE A 71 -9.09 5.49 7.64
N ASP A 72 -9.28 6.01 8.84
CA ASP A 72 -9.15 7.44 9.10
C ASP A 72 -7.68 7.75 9.40
N GLN A 73 -7.12 8.70 8.67
CA GLN A 73 -5.75 9.18 8.84
C GLN A 73 -5.76 10.66 9.17
N TYR A 74 -4.99 11.04 10.18
CA TYR A 74 -4.81 12.44 10.53
C TYR A 74 -3.67 13.03 9.67
N VAL A 75 -4.02 13.93 8.75
CA VAL A 75 -3.11 14.59 7.81
C VAL A 75 -3.38 16.10 7.86
N HIS A 76 -2.34 16.92 8.07
CA HIS A 76 -2.46 18.39 8.11
C HIS A 76 -3.64 18.90 8.97
N GLU A 77 -3.71 18.42 10.21
CA GLU A 77 -4.74 18.81 11.20
C GLU A 77 -6.18 18.41 10.82
N THR A 78 -6.35 17.68 9.72
CA THR A 78 -7.64 17.22 9.18
C THR A 78 -7.70 15.69 9.19
N CYS A 79 -8.87 15.13 9.47
CA CYS A 79 -9.09 13.69 9.38
C CYS A 79 -9.53 13.35 7.95
N THR A 80 -8.69 12.61 7.22
CA THR A 80 -8.95 12.19 5.84
C THR A 80 -9.15 10.68 5.80
N ARG A 81 -10.19 10.23 5.09
CA ARG A 81 -10.48 8.80 4.92
C ARG A 81 -9.65 8.25 3.77
N SER A 82 -8.74 7.34 4.09
CA SER A 82 -7.78 6.72 3.17
C SER A 82 -8.11 5.24 2.93
N TYR A 83 -7.44 4.63 1.95
CA TYR A 83 -7.65 3.22 1.59
C TYR A 83 -6.65 2.29 2.28
N LEU A 84 -7.17 1.28 2.97
CA LEU A 84 -6.43 0.17 3.55
C LEU A 84 -6.66 -1.08 2.69
N PHE A 85 -5.58 -1.75 2.30
CA PHE A 85 -5.62 -3.04 1.60
C PHE A 85 -5.03 -4.12 2.49
N LYS A 86 -5.82 -5.12 2.86
CA LYS A 86 -5.33 -6.29 3.60
C LYS A 86 -4.89 -7.39 2.65
N VAL A 87 -3.60 -7.71 2.65
CA VAL A 87 -2.98 -8.76 1.85
C VAL A 87 -2.63 -9.94 2.77
N ASN A 88 -3.25 -11.08 2.51
CA ASN A 88 -3.09 -12.30 3.31
C ASN A 88 -2.36 -13.43 2.59
N ASP A 89 -2.03 -13.24 1.31
CA ASP A 89 -1.40 -14.23 0.45
C ASP A 89 -0.18 -13.59 -0.24
N PRO A 90 1.03 -14.16 -0.11
CA PRO A 90 2.23 -13.65 -0.77
C PRO A 90 2.09 -13.51 -2.29
N SER A 91 1.29 -14.36 -2.94
CA SER A 91 1.10 -14.33 -4.39
C SER A 91 0.29 -13.11 -4.88
N LYS A 92 -0.43 -12.46 -3.96
CA LYS A 92 -1.25 -11.27 -4.21
C LYS A 92 -0.47 -9.96 -4.07
N PHE A 93 0.83 -10.02 -3.79
CA PHE A 93 1.70 -8.85 -3.77
C PHE A 93 2.91 -9.07 -4.68
N LYS A 94 3.24 -8.06 -5.49
CA LYS A 94 4.38 -8.09 -6.39
C LYS A 94 5.05 -6.72 -6.47
N LEU A 95 6.37 -6.72 -6.54
CA LEU A 95 7.20 -5.59 -6.93
C LEU A 95 7.68 -5.79 -8.37
N LEU A 96 7.62 -4.76 -9.20
CA LEU A 96 7.95 -4.81 -10.63
C LEU A 96 9.05 -3.79 -10.98
N GLU A 97 9.95 -4.18 -11.88
CA GLU A 97 11.20 -3.45 -12.21
C GLU A 97 11.07 -2.45 -13.37
N HIS A 98 9.90 -2.39 -14.01
CA HIS A 98 9.63 -1.54 -15.18
C HIS A 98 8.39 -0.72 -14.96
#